data_AF-A0A1V6PKV3-F1
#
_entry.id   AF-A0A1V6PKV3-F1
#
_cell.length_a   1.000
_cell.length_b   1.000
_cell.length_c   1.000
_cell.angle_alpha   90.00
_cell.angle_beta   90.00
_cell.angle_gamma   90.00
#
_symmetry.space_group_name_H-M   'P 1'
#
loop_
_entity.id
_entity.type
_entity.pdbx_description
1 polymer ?
#
loop_
_entity_poly.entity_id
_entity_poly.type
_entity_poly.pdbx_seq_one_letter_code
_entity_poly.pdbx_strand_id
1 'polypeptide(L)'
;MSTNIRSERLARYLGAVLHGKQEVQDLSNFKRLIEAILDQGDPCVVVERLIASPSALNALRNGLRFNLTPVFINACTAKFIQFLNHPEVKLLGNGLFLEQLLLIILEPRTL
;
A
#
# COMPACT_ATOMS: atom_id res chain seq x y z
N MET A 1 -23.24 3.04 -13.79
CA MET A 1 -21.97 3.13 -14.56
C MET A 1 -21.00 4.17 -13.96
N SER A 2 -20.79 4.17 -12.64
CA SER A 2 -19.96 5.17 -11.93
C SER A 2 -18.72 4.57 -11.25
N THR A 3 -18.68 3.25 -11.07
CA THR A 3 -17.59 2.53 -10.40
C THR A 3 -16.28 2.59 -11.20
N ASN A 4 -16.35 2.69 -12.54
CA ASN A 4 -15.17 2.59 -13.40
C ASN A 4 -14.24 3.82 -13.33
N ILE A 5 -14.78 5.05 -13.31
CA ILE A 5 -13.95 6.27 -13.34
C ILE A 5 -13.13 6.44 -12.07
N ARG A 6 -13.69 6.11 -10.89
CA ARG A 6 -12.96 6.21 -9.63
C ARG A 6 -11.84 5.17 -9.59
N SER A 7 -12.16 3.91 -9.87
CA SER A 7 -11.19 2.82 -9.86
C SER A 7 -10.08 3.03 -10.90
N GLU A 8 -10.40 3.54 -12.09
CA GLU A 8 -9.39 3.96 -13.08
C GLU A 8 -8.45 5.04 -12.55
N ARG A 9 -8.99 6.05 -11.85
CA ARG A 9 -8.17 7.12 -11.23
C ARG A 9 -7.29 6.60 -10.09
N LEU A 10 -7.77 5.60 -9.35
CA LEU A 10 -6.99 4.92 -8.31
C LEU A 10 -5.89 4.06 -8.93
N ALA A 11 -6.21 3.25 -9.94
CA ALA A 11 -5.23 2.45 -10.68
C ALA A 11 -4.13 3.32 -11.33
N ARG A 12 -4.51 4.45 -11.95
CA ARG A 12 -3.54 5.43 -12.50
C ARG A 12 -2.66 6.03 -11.40
N TYR A 13 -3.23 6.36 -10.25
CA TYR A 13 -2.49 6.90 -9.12
C TYR A 13 -1.50 5.87 -8.57
N LEU A 14 -1.94 4.62 -8.36
CA LEU A 14 -1.08 3.52 -7.93
C LEU A 14 0.07 3.30 -8.93
N GLY A 15 -0.24 3.24 -10.23
CA GLY A 15 0.78 3.15 -11.27
C GLY A 15 1.79 4.29 -11.22
N ALA A 16 1.34 5.53 -11.02
CA ALA A 16 2.24 6.68 -10.88
C ALA A 16 3.16 6.56 -9.66
N VAL A 17 2.66 6.09 -8.51
CA VAL A 17 3.48 5.86 -7.30
C VAL A 17 4.46 4.70 -7.53
N LEU A 18 4.00 3.58 -8.10
CA LEU A 18 4.82 2.40 -8.39
C LEU A 18 6.01 2.74 -9.30
N HIS A 19 5.83 3.65 -10.26
CA HIS A 19 6.88 4.09 -11.17
C HIS A 19 7.62 5.35 -10.71
N GLY A 20 7.39 5.82 -9.48
CA GLY A 20 8.07 7.02 -8.93
C GLY A 20 7.69 8.34 -9.60
N LYS A 21 6.61 8.38 -10.38
CA LYS A 21 6.08 9.60 -11.03
C LYS A 21 5.24 10.47 -10.10
N GLN A 22 4.80 9.89 -8.98
CA GLN A 22 4.01 10.56 -7.96
C GLN A 22 4.60 10.24 -6.58
N GLU A 23 5.01 11.28 -5.86
CA GLU A 23 5.43 11.15 -4.47
C GLU A 23 4.24 11.20 -3.51
N VAL A 24 4.40 10.56 -2.36
CA VAL A 24 3.46 10.58 -1.25
C VAL A 24 4.03 11.47 -0.15
N GLN A 25 3.62 12.74 -0.17
CA GLN A 25 4.20 13.80 0.66
C GLN A 25 3.32 14.19 1.87
N ASP A 26 2.06 13.76 1.89
CA ASP A 26 1.11 14.10 2.95
C ASP A 26 0.12 12.98 3.24
N LEU A 27 -0.65 13.16 4.33
CA LEU A 27 -1.63 12.20 4.81
C LEU A 27 -2.74 11.91 3.79
N SER A 28 -3.12 12.89 2.97
CA SER A 28 -4.19 12.73 1.97
C SER A 28 -3.72 11.84 0.82
N ASN A 29 -2.50 12.08 0.33
CA ASN A 29 -1.81 11.23 -0.63
C ASN A 29 -1.66 9.81 -0.11
N PHE A 30 -1.25 9.64 1.16
CA PHE A 30 -1.11 8.32 1.75
C PHE A 30 -2.45 7.57 1.86
N LYS A 31 -3.52 8.23 2.32
CA LYS A 31 -4.87 7.64 2.31
C LYS A 31 -5.28 7.19 0.92
N ARG A 32 -5.01 8.01 -0.11
CA ARG A 32 -5.29 7.69 -1.50
C ARG A 32 -4.47 6.51 -2.01
N LEU A 33 -3.22 6.38 -1.57
CA LEU A 33 -2.38 5.21 -1.89
C LEU A 33 -2.98 3.94 -1.30
N ILE A 34 -3.34 3.94 -0.02
CA ILE A 34 -3.97 2.78 0.62
C ILE A 34 -5.30 2.45 -0.09
N GLU A 35 -6.13 3.44 -0.39
CA GLU A 35 -7.38 3.22 -1.11
C GLU A 35 -7.12 2.63 -2.51
N ALA A 36 -6.09 3.09 -3.21
CA ALA A 36 -5.73 2.58 -4.54
C ALA A 36 -5.18 1.15 -4.50
N ILE A 37 -4.46 0.77 -3.45
CA ILE A 37 -4.00 -0.61 -3.20
C ILE A 37 -5.20 -1.53 -2.97
N LEU A 38 -6.14 -1.11 -2.12
CA LEU A 38 -7.31 -1.91 -1.74
C LEU A 38 -8.35 -2.06 -2.86
N ASP A 39 -8.35 -1.16 -3.84
CA ASP A 39 -9.27 -1.17 -4.99
C ASP A 39 -8.80 -2.09 -6.13
N GLN A 40 -7.56 -2.61 -6.09
CA GLN A 40 -7.05 -3.51 -7.13
C GLN A 40 -7.62 -4.93 -6.98
N GLY A 41 -7.82 -5.61 -8.13
CA GLY A 41 -8.54 -6.88 -8.18
C GLY A 41 -7.80 -8.08 -7.58
N ASP A 42 -6.50 -8.24 -7.86
CA ASP A 42 -5.71 -9.40 -7.43
C ASP A 42 -4.70 -8.99 -6.35
N PRO A 43 -4.88 -9.42 -5.08
CA PRO A 43 -3.99 -9.06 -3.98
C PRO A 43 -2.53 -9.50 -4.21
N CYS A 44 -2.32 -10.63 -4.87
CA CYS A 44 -0.98 -11.17 -5.11
C CYS A 44 -0.21 -10.31 -6.09
N VAL A 45 -0.83 -9.99 -7.23
CA VAL A 45 -0.23 -9.11 -8.25
C VAL A 45 0.10 -7.73 -7.67
N VAL A 46 -0.74 -7.22 -6.78
CA VAL A 46 -0.51 -5.93 -6.11
C VAL A 46 0.68 -6.00 -5.17
N VAL A 47 0.77 -7.04 -4.34
CA VAL A 47 1.90 -7.26 -3.44
C VAL A 47 3.21 -7.39 -4.22
N GLU A 48 3.24 -8.19 -5.28
CA GLU A 48 4.41 -8.30 -6.16
C GLU A 48 4.86 -6.95 -6.71
N ARG A 49 3.91 -6.14 -7.21
CA ARG A 49 4.20 -4.78 -7.71
C ARG A 49 4.74 -3.86 -6.62
N LEU A 50 4.18 -3.91 -5.42
CA LEU A 50 4.65 -3.11 -4.29
C LEU A 50 6.10 -3.48 -3.91
N ILE A 51 6.38 -4.78 -3.79
CA ILE A 51 7.72 -5.30 -3.45
C ILE A 51 8.74 -4.95 -4.53
N ALA A 52 8.35 -5.05 -5.81
CA ALA A 52 9.20 -4.71 -6.94
C ALA A 52 9.46 -3.19 -7.11
N SER A 53 8.76 -2.33 -6.36
CA SER A 53 8.85 -0.88 -6.49
C SER A 53 9.49 -0.22 -5.26
N PRO A 54 10.77 0.20 -5.34
CA PRO A 54 11.42 0.97 -4.28
C PRO A 54 10.65 2.25 -3.93
N SER A 55 10.08 2.92 -4.94
CA SER A 55 9.28 4.13 -4.76
C SER A 55 8.02 3.88 -3.94
N ALA A 56 7.31 2.76 -4.19
CA ALA A 56 6.14 2.40 -3.40
C ALA A 56 6.51 1.99 -1.98
N LEU A 57 7.58 1.22 -1.78
CA LEU A 57 8.07 0.89 -0.44
C LEU A 57 8.46 2.14 0.35
N ASN A 58 9.08 3.13 -0.30
CA ASN A 58 9.41 4.41 0.32
C ASN A 58 8.14 5.22 0.65
N ALA A 59 7.15 5.23 -0.26
CA ALA A 59 5.87 5.88 -0.03
C ALA A 59 5.11 5.27 1.17
N LEU A 60 5.16 3.94 1.34
CA LEU A 60 4.61 3.25 2.51
C LEU A 60 5.35 3.66 3.80
N ARG A 61 6.69 3.60 3.81
CA ARG A 61 7.51 4.01 4.96
C ARG A 61 7.21 5.45 5.40
N ASN A 62 7.20 6.39 4.46
CA ASN A 62 6.93 7.80 4.77
C ASN A 62 5.47 8.00 5.20
N GLY A 63 4.54 7.41 4.46
CA GLY A 63 3.11 7.58 4.67
C GLY A 63 2.61 7.09 6.03
N LEU A 64 3.12 5.93 6.48
CA LEU A 64 2.79 5.37 7.79
C LEU A 64 3.18 6.29 8.96
N ARG A 65 4.11 7.22 8.75
CA ARG A 65 4.59 8.15 9.78
C ARG A 65 3.79 9.45 9.85
N PHE A 66 2.95 9.75 8.86
CA PHE A 66 2.18 10.99 8.83
C PHE A 66 1.12 11.08 9.93
N ASN A 67 0.65 9.95 10.45
CA ASN A 67 -0.31 9.93 11.54
C ASN A 67 -0.20 8.64 12.35
N LEU A 68 0.22 8.76 13.62
CA LEU A 68 0.41 7.65 14.54
C LEU A 68 -0.73 7.51 15.56
N THR A 69 -1.85 8.22 15.36
CA THR A 69 -2.98 8.11 16.28
C THR A 69 -3.64 6.73 16.15
N PRO A 70 -4.09 6.11 17.25
CA PRO A 70 -4.78 4.83 17.20
C PRO A 70 -6.01 4.84 16.27
N VAL A 71 -6.74 5.96 16.22
CA VAL A 71 -7.90 6.14 15.35
C VAL A 71 -7.50 6.00 13.88
N PHE A 72 -6.41 6.66 13.46
CA PHE A 72 -5.95 6.58 12.09
C PHE A 72 -5.41 5.18 11.75
N ILE A 73 -4.62 4.59 12.64
CA ILE A 73 -4.06 3.24 12.45
C ILE A 73 -5.19 2.22 12.27
N ASN A 74 -6.20 2.25 13.13
CA ASN A 74 -7.34 1.33 13.06
C ASN A 74 -8.24 1.58 11.83
N ALA A 75 -8.32 2.81 11.33
CA ALA A 75 -9.16 3.14 10.18
C ALA A 75 -8.46 2.95 8.82
N CYS A 76 -7.13 3.08 8.77
CA CYS A 76 -6.33 3.10 7.55
C CYS A 76 -5.37 1.90 7.50
N THR A 77 -4.38 1.85 8.39
CA THR A 77 -3.32 0.81 8.39
C THR A 77 -3.90 -0.58 8.61
N ALA A 78 -4.89 -0.74 9.49
CA ALA A 78 -5.53 -2.02 9.75
C ALA A 78 -6.21 -2.62 8.49
N LYS A 79 -6.76 -1.78 7.61
CA LYS A 79 -7.34 -2.25 6.33
C LYS A 79 -6.25 -2.80 5.40
N PHE A 80 -5.08 -2.16 5.38
CA PHE A 80 -3.94 -2.67 4.62
C PHE A 80 -3.45 -4.01 5.19
N ILE A 81 -3.35 -4.15 6.52
CA ILE A 81 -2.99 -5.43 7.16
C ILE A 81 -4.03 -6.52 6.84
N GLN A 82 -5.32 -6.20 6.86
CA GLN A 82 -6.38 -7.14 6.49
C GLN A 82 -6.26 -7.59 5.03
N PHE A 83 -5.93 -6.69 4.12
CA PHE A 83 -5.64 -7.02 2.73
C PHE A 83 -4.44 -7.97 2.60
N LEU A 84 -3.36 -7.74 3.35
CA LEU A 84 -2.19 -8.63 3.37
C LEU A 84 -2.47 -10.00 3.99
N ASN A 85 -3.55 -10.14 4.76
CA ASN A 85 -3.96 -11.42 5.36
C ASN A 85 -4.62 -12.39 4.35
N HIS A 86 -4.71 -12.02 3.06
CA HIS A 86 -5.21 -12.91 2.01
C HIS A 86 -4.38 -14.22 1.97
N PRO A 87 -5.02 -15.41 1.90
CA PRO A 87 -4.31 -16.69 1.97
C PRO A 87 -3.18 -16.83 0.94
N GLU A 88 -3.43 -16.36 -0.29
CA GLU A 88 -2.45 -16.46 -1.37
C GLU A 88 -1.25 -15.53 -1.18
N VAL A 89 -1.45 -14.34 -0.59
CA VAL A 89 -0.37 -13.41 -0.27
C VAL A 89 0.64 -14.04 0.71
N LYS A 90 0.16 -14.89 1.63
CA LYS A 90 1.02 -15.61 2.58
C LYS A 90 1.94 -16.62 1.90
N LEU A 91 1.56 -17.10 0.72
CA LEU A 91 2.33 -18.09 -0.04
C LEU A 91 3.33 -17.44 -1.00
N LEU A 92 3.19 -16.14 -1.30
CA LEU A 92 4.07 -15.42 -2.20
C LEU A 92 5.50 -15.36 -1.68
N GLY A 93 6.45 -15.75 -2.54
CA GLY A 93 7.87 -15.75 -2.21
C GLY A 93 8.19 -16.55 -0.94
N ASN A 94 7.47 -17.65 -0.68
CA ASN A 94 7.56 -18.41 0.57
C ASN A 94 7.33 -17.57 1.84
N GLY A 95 6.47 -16.55 1.75
CA GLY A 95 6.13 -15.64 2.85
C GLY A 95 7.04 -14.42 2.97
N LEU A 96 8.13 -14.34 2.22
CA LEU A 96 9.10 -13.24 2.29
C LEU A 96 8.48 -11.89 1.91
N PHE A 97 7.55 -11.87 0.96
CA PHE A 97 6.90 -10.62 0.52
C PHE A 97 5.99 -10.06 1.62
N LEU A 98 5.27 -10.95 2.31
CA LEU A 98 4.45 -10.57 3.45
C LEU A 98 5.33 -10.07 4.60
N GLU A 99 6.40 -10.79 4.93
CA GLU A 99 7.35 -10.40 5.98
C GLU A 99 7.90 -8.98 5.72
N GLN A 100 8.36 -8.71 4.50
CA GLN A 100 8.94 -7.41 4.15
C GLN A 100 7.94 -6.26 4.34
N LEU A 101 6.68 -6.44 3.94
CA LEU A 101 5.64 -5.42 4.12
C LEU A 101 5.26 -5.25 5.60
N LEU A 102 5.18 -6.34 6.37
CA LEU A 102 4.91 -6.27 7.80
C LEU A 102 6.02 -5.56 8.57
N LEU A 103 7.29 -5.78 8.20
CA LEU A 103 8.42 -5.04 8.77
C LEU A 103 8.33 -3.54 8.50
N ILE A 104 7.90 -3.13 7.29
CA ILE A 104 7.66 -1.71 6.98
C ILE A 104 6.54 -1.13 7.85
N ILE A 105 5.48 -1.90 8.10
CA ILE A 105 4.36 -1.47 8.95
C ILE A 105 4.79 -1.33 10.42
N LEU A 106 5.50 -2.33 10.93
CA LEU A 106 5.94 -2.37 12.33
C LEU A 106 6.98 -1.28 12.62
N GLU A 107 7.93 -1.11 11.70
CA GLU A 107 9.06 -0.20 11.84
C GLU A 107 9.26 0.57 10.54
N PRO A 108 8.49 1.66 10.31
CA PRO A 108 8.58 2.46 9.09
C PRO A 108 9.82 3.35 9.10
N ARG A 109 11.01 2.79 9.35
CA ARG A 109 12.29 3.50 9.41
C ARG A 109 12.70 3.95 8.01
N THR A 110 13.26 5.14 7.94
CA THR A 110 14.01 5.66 6.79
C THR A 110 15.47 5.44 7.13
N LEU A 111 16.23 4.87 6.21
CA LEU A 111 17.70 4.87 6.29
C LEU A 111 18.22 6.30 6.22
#